data_AF-A0A4Q3J789-F1
#
_entry.id   AF-A0A4Q3J789-F1
#
_cell.length_a   1.000
_cell.length_b   1.000
_cell.length_c   1.000
_cell.angle_alpha   90.00
_cell.angle_beta   90.00
_cell.angle_gamma   90.00
#
_symmetry.space_group_name_H-M   'P 1'
#
loop_
_entity.id
_entity.type
_entity.pdbx_description
1 polymer ?
#
loop_
_entity_poly.entity_id
_entity_poly.type
_entity_poly.pdbx_seq_one_letter_code
_entity_poly.pdbx_strand_id
1 'polypeptide(L)'
;FKDITAQQLAAQERERLLQRESEARREAEEANRLKDEFLATVSHELRTPLTSMLGWLHLLRTGTLPAVQRGQALETIERNARSQAQLVEDLLDMSRILSGRLRLELEPIEVAAVVEAALDTVRPTAEARGVRLQSVLDAGGLVMGDPNRLQQIVWNLLANAVKFTPKGGRVHTTVQCLESSVEIVVSDTGQGITPGFLPHVFERFRQADGGIARVQGGLGLGLSIVRQLVETLGGTVSVASPGEGQGATFTVRLPVAVARRESVAPPGPLPWREPAATVPRGELAGLLLLVVDDDGDARDMLAILLEASGARVRLASSAAEGRELFAAERPDVVVSDIGMAGENGHALIESLRRLPPGQGGDVPAVALTAYARSEDRTRALKAGFSSHVAKPVEP
;
A
#
# COMPACT_ATOMS: atom_id res chain seq x y z
N PHE A 1 -58.61 6.19 40.51
CA PHE A 1 -58.42 6.15 39.05
C PHE A 1 -57.28 7.04 38.50
N LYS A 2 -56.58 7.88 39.29
CA LYS A 2 -55.52 8.77 38.77
C LYS A 2 -54.07 8.24 38.83
N ASP A 3 -53.82 7.03 39.32
CA ASP A 3 -52.44 6.55 39.59
C ASP A 3 -51.94 5.51 38.55
N ILE A 4 -52.87 4.83 37.87
CA ILE A 4 -52.52 3.73 36.95
C ILE A 4 -51.81 4.25 35.70
N THR A 5 -52.20 5.43 35.20
CA THR A 5 -51.61 6.02 33.99
C THR A 5 -50.18 6.49 34.21
N ALA A 6 -49.86 7.02 35.39
CA ALA A 6 -48.50 7.45 35.74
C ALA A 6 -47.56 6.25 35.93
N GLN A 7 -48.04 5.19 36.59
CA GLN A 7 -47.30 3.93 36.70
C GLN A 7 -47.08 3.25 35.34
N GLN A 8 -48.08 3.26 34.45
CA GLN A 8 -47.95 2.68 33.11
C GLN A 8 -46.96 3.45 32.24
N LEU A 9 -46.95 4.79 32.29
CA LEU A 9 -45.97 5.61 31.59
C LEU A 9 -44.54 5.40 32.12
N ALA A 10 -44.36 5.31 33.43
CA ALA A 10 -43.07 5.01 34.05
C ALA A 10 -42.57 3.60 33.70
N ALA A 11 -43.47 2.62 33.63
CA ALA A 11 -43.14 1.26 33.21
C ALA A 11 -42.71 1.20 31.74
N GLN A 12 -43.44 1.87 30.83
CA GLN A 12 -43.07 1.96 29.41
C GLN A 12 -41.73 2.67 29.20
N GLU A 13 -41.46 3.77 29.91
CA GLU A 13 -40.18 4.48 29.79
C GLU A 13 -39.02 3.61 30.31
N ARG A 14 -39.23 2.89 31.41
CA ARG A 14 -38.23 1.94 31.94
C ARG A 14 -37.96 0.79 30.97
N GLU A 15 -38.99 0.24 30.35
CA GLU A 15 -38.86 -0.82 29.35
C GLU A 15 -38.10 -0.34 28.11
N ARG A 16 -38.39 0.88 27.65
CA ARG A 16 -37.66 1.53 26.55
C ARG A 16 -36.19 1.79 26.87
N LEU A 17 -35.89 2.23 28.10
CA LEU A 17 -34.50 2.43 28.56
C LEU A 17 -33.74 1.10 28.66
N LEU A 18 -34.39 0.04 29.16
CA LEU A 18 -33.81 -1.31 29.23
C LEU A 18 -33.57 -1.88 27.82
N GLN A 19 -34.48 -1.67 26.88
CA GLN A 19 -34.28 -2.08 25.49
C GLN A 19 -33.07 -1.37 24.87
N ARG A 20 -32.96 -0.04 25.03
CA ARG A 20 -31.81 0.73 24.54
C ARG A 20 -30.49 0.31 25.18
N GLU A 21 -30.50 0.05 26.49
CA GLU A 21 -29.31 -0.43 27.21
C GLU A 21 -28.90 -1.82 26.73
N SER A 22 -29.87 -2.74 26.56
CA SER A 22 -29.63 -4.07 26.00
C SER A 22 -29.12 -4.01 24.55
N GLU A 23 -29.65 -3.13 23.71
CA GLU A 23 -29.18 -2.92 22.33
C GLU A 23 -27.76 -2.39 22.31
N ALA A 24 -27.48 -1.30 23.05
CA ALA A 24 -26.15 -0.72 23.14
C ALA A 24 -25.12 -1.71 23.72
N ARG A 25 -25.52 -2.51 24.70
CA ARG A 25 -24.67 -3.56 25.27
C ARG A 25 -24.38 -4.66 24.26
N ARG A 26 -25.38 -5.11 23.49
CA ARG A 26 -25.20 -6.11 22.45
C ARG A 26 -24.26 -5.59 21.35
N GLU A 27 -24.41 -4.34 20.92
CA GLU A 27 -23.50 -3.69 19.97
C GLU A 27 -22.07 -3.62 20.51
N ALA A 28 -21.90 -3.25 21.78
CA ALA A 28 -20.59 -3.18 22.42
C ALA A 28 -19.93 -4.57 22.56
N GLU A 29 -20.71 -5.60 22.94
CA GLU A 29 -20.24 -6.98 23.03
C GLU A 29 -19.87 -7.55 21.65
N GLU A 30 -20.67 -7.27 20.62
CA GLU A 30 -20.36 -7.64 19.23
C GLU A 30 -19.09 -6.94 18.74
N ALA A 31 -18.93 -5.65 19.00
CA ALA A 31 -17.72 -4.90 18.64
C ALA A 31 -16.47 -5.44 19.36
N ASN A 32 -16.57 -5.78 20.64
CA ASN A 32 -15.45 -6.32 21.40
C ASN A 32 -15.07 -7.74 20.91
N ARG A 33 -16.08 -8.57 20.60
CA ARG A 33 -15.84 -9.90 20.00
C ARG A 33 -15.12 -9.79 18.66
N LEU A 34 -15.56 -8.88 17.79
CA LEU A 34 -14.91 -8.63 16.48
C LEU A 34 -13.47 -8.16 16.64
N LYS A 35 -13.19 -7.32 17.64
CA LYS A 35 -11.84 -6.87 17.97
C LYS A 35 -10.95 -8.01 18.46
N ASP A 36 -11.45 -8.88 19.33
CA ASP A 36 -10.68 -10.02 19.84
C ASP A 36 -10.41 -11.06 18.73
N GLU A 37 -11.41 -11.34 17.89
CA GLU A 37 -11.27 -12.19 16.71
C GLU A 37 -10.28 -11.60 15.70
N PHE A 38 -10.29 -10.27 15.53
CA PHE A 38 -9.30 -9.55 14.75
C PHE A 38 -7.88 -9.75 15.29
N LEU A 39 -7.64 -9.52 16.59
CA LEU A 39 -6.30 -9.66 17.18
C LEU A 39 -5.78 -11.09 17.06
N ALA A 40 -6.65 -12.09 17.25
CA ALA A 40 -6.30 -13.49 17.05
C ALA A 40 -5.94 -13.79 15.59
N THR A 41 -6.72 -13.28 14.63
CA THR A 41 -6.48 -13.47 13.19
C THR A 41 -5.20 -12.78 12.74
N VAL A 42 -4.96 -11.53 13.14
CA VAL A 42 -3.72 -10.80 12.86
C VAL A 42 -2.51 -11.54 13.40
N SER A 43 -2.59 -12.01 14.64
CA SER A 43 -1.50 -12.77 15.26
C SER A 43 -1.18 -14.04 14.45
N HIS A 44 -2.19 -14.74 13.95
CA HIS A 44 -2.01 -15.94 13.13
C HIS A 44 -1.41 -15.61 11.75
N GLU A 45 -1.98 -14.63 11.05
CA GLU A 45 -1.56 -14.25 9.71
C GLU A 45 -0.16 -13.61 9.69
N LEU A 46 0.28 -12.95 10.77
CA LEU A 46 1.66 -12.50 10.91
C LEU A 46 2.63 -13.64 11.26
N ARG A 47 2.21 -14.61 12.08
CA ARG A 47 3.09 -15.69 12.57
C ARG A 47 3.43 -16.70 11.49
N THR A 48 2.48 -17.06 10.64
CA THR A 48 2.66 -18.07 9.58
C THR A 48 3.80 -17.73 8.61
N PRO A 49 3.81 -16.57 7.91
CA PRO A 49 4.89 -16.21 6.98
C PRO A 49 6.22 -16.06 7.73
N LEU A 50 6.21 -15.47 8.93
CA LEU A 50 7.41 -15.30 9.76
C LEU A 50 8.05 -16.65 10.13
N THR A 51 7.23 -17.61 10.56
CA THR A 51 7.71 -18.95 10.95
C THR A 51 8.26 -19.70 9.73
N SER A 52 7.63 -19.56 8.57
CA SER A 52 8.14 -20.10 7.31
C SER A 52 9.50 -19.49 6.94
N MET A 53 9.64 -18.17 7.00
CA MET A 53 10.91 -17.47 6.72
C MET A 53 12.01 -17.91 7.67
N LEU A 54 11.76 -17.92 8.99
CA LEU A 54 12.73 -18.34 10.00
C LEU A 54 13.17 -19.79 9.80
N GLY A 55 12.24 -20.69 9.42
CA GLY A 55 12.55 -22.08 9.11
C GLY A 55 13.50 -22.23 7.91
N TRP A 56 13.19 -21.54 6.79
CA TRP A 56 14.05 -21.56 5.60
C TRP A 56 15.41 -20.90 5.84
N LEU A 57 15.44 -19.76 6.55
CA LEU A 57 16.69 -19.09 6.95
C LEU A 57 17.56 -20.00 7.83
N HIS A 58 16.96 -20.72 8.77
CA HIS A 58 17.69 -21.68 9.62
C HIS A 58 18.34 -22.77 8.77
N LEU A 59 17.59 -23.38 7.84
CA LEU A 59 18.09 -24.43 6.95
C LEU A 59 19.16 -23.93 5.96
N LEU A 60 19.07 -22.67 5.51
CA LEU A 60 20.10 -22.05 4.68
C LEU A 60 21.38 -21.84 5.49
N ARG A 61 21.26 -21.36 6.74
CA ARG A 61 22.38 -21.05 7.62
C ARG A 61 23.13 -22.30 8.09
N THR A 62 22.43 -23.42 8.32
CA THR A 62 23.06 -24.70 8.72
C THR A 62 23.70 -25.43 7.54
N GLY A 63 23.50 -24.97 6.30
CA GLY A 63 24.06 -25.59 5.10
C GLY A 63 23.44 -26.95 4.76
N THR A 64 22.34 -27.35 5.43
CA THR A 64 21.69 -28.65 5.23
C THR A 64 20.85 -28.72 3.96
N LEU A 65 20.61 -27.58 3.30
CA LEU A 65 19.85 -27.52 2.04
C LEU A 65 20.71 -27.86 0.82
N PRO A 66 20.25 -28.80 -0.04
CA PRO A 66 20.81 -29.02 -1.37
C PRO A 66 20.85 -27.72 -2.18
N ALA A 67 21.89 -27.54 -3.01
CA ALA A 67 22.07 -26.32 -3.79
C ALA A 67 20.84 -25.95 -4.65
N VAL A 68 20.15 -26.95 -5.20
CA VAL A 68 18.92 -26.79 -6.01
C VAL A 68 17.75 -26.21 -5.20
N GLN A 69 17.68 -26.48 -3.89
CA GLN A 69 16.61 -26.00 -3.02
C GLN A 69 16.90 -24.63 -2.41
N ARG A 70 18.12 -24.09 -2.55
CA ARG A 70 18.48 -22.77 -2.02
C ARG A 70 17.74 -21.64 -2.74
N GLY A 71 17.60 -21.74 -4.06
CA GLY A 71 16.81 -20.78 -4.84
C GLY A 71 15.34 -20.76 -4.39
N GLN A 72 14.73 -21.93 -4.26
CA GLN A 72 13.35 -22.08 -3.77
C GLN A 72 13.16 -21.54 -2.33
N ALA A 73 14.16 -21.74 -1.46
CA ALA A 73 14.15 -21.20 -0.11
C ALA A 73 14.16 -19.66 -0.13
N LEU A 74 15.03 -19.04 -0.93
CA LEU A 74 15.10 -17.59 -1.09
C LEU A 74 13.81 -17.01 -1.69
N GLU A 75 13.27 -17.62 -2.76
CA GLU A 75 11.98 -17.23 -3.34
C GLU A 75 10.84 -17.31 -2.32
N THR A 76 10.83 -18.37 -1.50
CA THR A 76 9.82 -18.53 -0.46
C THR A 76 9.97 -17.49 0.65
N ILE A 77 11.21 -17.16 1.04
CA ILE A 77 11.49 -16.11 2.02
C ILE A 77 11.00 -14.77 1.47
N GLU A 78 11.40 -14.40 0.25
CA GLU A 78 11.02 -13.14 -0.38
C GLU A 78 9.50 -13.00 -0.49
N ARG A 79 8.81 -14.02 -0.99
CA ARG A 79 7.34 -14.01 -1.11
C ARG A 79 6.66 -13.80 0.24
N ASN A 80 7.14 -14.47 1.29
CA ASN A 80 6.57 -14.32 2.63
C ASN A 80 6.89 -12.94 3.23
N ALA A 81 8.08 -12.39 2.98
CA ALA A 81 8.46 -11.05 3.42
C ALA A 81 7.58 -9.97 2.77
N ARG A 82 7.40 -10.04 1.43
CA ARG A 82 6.50 -9.13 0.70
C ARG A 82 5.06 -9.24 1.22
N SER A 83 4.57 -10.46 1.46
CA SER A 83 3.23 -10.68 2.02
C SER A 83 3.09 -10.09 3.43
N GLN A 84 4.12 -10.22 4.27
CA GLN A 84 4.12 -9.65 5.63
C GLN A 84 4.17 -8.12 5.61
N ALA A 85 4.95 -7.51 4.72
CA ALA A 85 4.97 -6.07 4.52
C ALA A 85 3.58 -5.53 4.13
N GLN A 86 2.90 -6.21 3.20
CA GLN A 86 1.53 -5.86 2.81
C GLN A 86 0.55 -5.95 3.99
N LEU A 87 0.62 -7.01 4.80
CA LEU A 87 -0.23 -7.16 5.98
C LEU A 87 -0.03 -6.01 6.97
N VAL A 88 1.20 -5.54 7.16
CA VAL A 88 1.50 -4.40 8.02
C VAL A 88 0.90 -3.11 7.45
N GLU A 89 1.04 -2.84 6.15
CA GLU A 89 0.45 -1.64 5.54
C GLU A 89 -1.08 -1.66 5.63
N ASP A 90 -1.73 -2.81 5.37
CA ASP A 90 -3.19 -2.95 5.49
C ASP A 90 -3.67 -2.64 6.92
N LEU A 91 -2.92 -3.07 7.95
CA LEU A 91 -3.22 -2.76 9.35
C LEU A 91 -3.05 -1.28 9.68
N LEU A 92 -2.00 -0.65 9.15
CA LEU A 92 -1.75 0.78 9.32
C LEU A 92 -2.83 1.62 8.65
N ASP A 93 -3.26 1.25 7.46
CA ASP A 93 -4.36 1.90 6.76
C ASP A 93 -5.67 1.74 7.51
N MET A 94 -5.98 0.56 8.01
CA MET A 94 -7.14 0.34 8.87
C MET A 94 -7.11 1.20 10.13
N SER A 95 -5.94 1.33 10.79
CA SER A 95 -5.78 2.19 11.96
C SER A 95 -6.06 3.67 11.62
N ARG A 96 -5.56 4.16 10.48
CA ARG A 96 -5.79 5.55 10.00
C ARG A 96 -7.25 5.79 9.65
N ILE A 97 -7.90 4.81 9.02
CA ILE A 97 -9.32 4.84 8.68
C ILE A 97 -10.16 4.92 9.95
N LEU A 98 -9.95 4.01 10.90
CA LEU A 98 -10.74 3.95 12.14
C LEU A 98 -10.54 5.18 13.04
N SER A 99 -9.36 5.78 13.00
CA SER A 99 -9.07 7.01 13.75
C SER A 99 -9.51 8.29 13.04
N GLY A 100 -10.07 8.20 11.82
CA GLY A 100 -10.44 9.37 11.01
C GLY A 100 -9.23 10.22 10.58
N ARG A 101 -8.02 9.66 10.64
CA ARG A 101 -6.76 10.35 10.32
C ARG A 101 -6.28 10.08 8.89
N LEU A 102 -7.04 9.35 8.09
CA LEU A 102 -6.76 9.18 6.68
C LEU A 102 -6.90 10.52 5.97
N ARG A 103 -5.77 11.12 5.59
CA ARG A 103 -5.72 12.31 4.72
C ARG A 103 -5.40 11.86 3.31
N LEU A 104 -6.20 12.31 2.35
CA LEU A 104 -5.96 12.09 0.93
C LEU A 104 -5.31 13.34 0.35
N GLU A 105 -4.29 13.12 -0.48
CA GLU A 105 -3.66 14.19 -1.25
C GLU A 105 -4.32 14.23 -2.61
N LEU A 106 -5.30 15.12 -2.76
CA LEU A 106 -6.14 15.18 -3.95
C LEU A 106 -5.45 15.94 -5.08
N GLU A 107 -5.11 15.23 -6.14
CA GLU A 107 -4.65 15.77 -7.42
C GLU A 107 -5.50 15.25 -8.59
N PRO A 108 -5.51 15.94 -9.76
CA PRO A 108 -6.17 15.43 -10.95
C PRO A 108 -5.42 14.20 -11.49
N ILE A 109 -6.11 13.06 -11.58
CA ILE A 109 -5.52 11.78 -11.97
C ILE A 109 -6.24 11.23 -13.20
N GLU A 110 -5.46 10.81 -14.19
CA GLU A 110 -5.94 9.98 -15.28
C GLU A 110 -6.10 8.53 -14.80
N VAL A 111 -7.36 8.08 -14.68
CA VAL A 111 -7.67 6.76 -14.09
C VAL A 111 -7.09 5.61 -14.90
N ALA A 112 -7.02 5.75 -16.23
CA ALA A 112 -6.44 4.75 -17.12
C ALA A 112 -4.98 4.43 -16.74
N ALA A 113 -4.15 5.45 -16.54
CA ALA A 113 -2.74 5.28 -16.18
C ALA A 113 -2.56 4.55 -14.83
N VAL A 114 -3.42 4.85 -13.84
CA VAL A 114 -3.40 4.15 -12.54
C VAL A 114 -3.79 2.68 -12.69
N VAL A 115 -4.78 2.40 -13.54
CA VAL A 115 -5.21 1.02 -13.81
C VAL A 115 -4.13 0.24 -14.56
N GLU A 116 -3.43 0.86 -15.50
CA GLU A 116 -2.27 0.25 -16.19
C GLU A 116 -1.16 -0.12 -15.20
N ALA A 117 -0.76 0.81 -14.32
CA ALA A 117 0.26 0.56 -13.31
C ALA A 117 -0.13 -0.61 -12.37
N ALA A 118 -1.40 -0.69 -11.97
CA ALA A 118 -1.91 -1.79 -11.16
C ALA A 118 -1.92 -3.13 -11.93
N LEU A 119 -2.29 -3.12 -13.21
CA LEU A 119 -2.25 -4.31 -14.07
C LEU A 119 -0.83 -4.85 -14.22
N ASP A 120 0.16 -3.98 -14.44
CA ASP A 120 1.56 -4.40 -14.59
C ASP A 120 2.14 -4.96 -13.30
N THR A 121 1.70 -4.44 -12.15
CA THR A 121 2.06 -5.00 -10.84
C THR A 121 1.52 -6.42 -10.65
N VAL A 122 0.31 -6.71 -11.13
CA VAL A 122 -0.38 -8.00 -10.93
C VAL A 122 -0.02 -9.03 -12.03
N ARG A 123 0.46 -8.56 -13.19
CA ARG A 123 0.75 -9.39 -14.37
C ARG A 123 1.67 -10.60 -14.08
N PRO A 124 2.81 -10.48 -13.37
CA PRO A 124 3.66 -11.64 -13.08
C PRO A 124 2.93 -12.71 -12.25
N THR A 125 2.09 -12.28 -11.30
CA THR A 125 1.31 -13.20 -10.46
C THR A 125 0.22 -13.90 -11.26
N ALA A 126 -0.43 -13.18 -12.18
CA ALA A 126 -1.44 -13.75 -13.07
C ALA A 126 -0.84 -14.79 -14.02
N GLU A 127 0.31 -14.48 -14.62
CA GLU A 127 1.04 -15.39 -15.53
C GLU A 127 1.49 -16.66 -14.80
N ALA A 128 2.07 -16.53 -13.60
CA ALA A 128 2.47 -17.67 -12.78
C ALA A 128 1.28 -18.60 -12.43
N ARG A 129 0.07 -18.04 -12.28
CA ARG A 129 -1.17 -18.78 -12.05
C ARG A 129 -1.86 -19.26 -13.33
N GLY A 130 -1.40 -18.83 -14.51
CA GLY A 130 -2.02 -19.12 -15.80
C GLY A 130 -3.38 -18.45 -15.99
N VAL A 131 -3.58 -17.26 -15.43
CA VAL A 131 -4.79 -16.42 -15.57
C VAL A 131 -4.53 -15.35 -16.63
N ARG A 132 -5.48 -15.16 -17.58
CA ARG A 132 -5.34 -14.15 -18.64
C ARG A 132 -5.90 -12.81 -18.19
N LEU A 133 -5.08 -11.76 -18.25
CA LEU A 133 -5.52 -10.37 -18.02
C LEU A 133 -5.93 -9.72 -19.35
N GLN A 134 -7.08 -9.06 -19.38
CA GLN A 134 -7.57 -8.30 -20.53
C GLN A 134 -8.05 -6.92 -20.06
N SER A 135 -7.64 -5.86 -20.75
CA SER A 135 -8.04 -4.50 -20.38
C SER A 135 -8.61 -3.72 -21.57
N VAL A 136 -9.59 -2.86 -21.29
CA VAL A 136 -10.12 -1.84 -22.21
C VAL A 136 -10.21 -0.53 -21.43
N LEU A 137 -9.29 0.39 -21.70
CA LEU A 137 -9.12 1.60 -20.90
C LEU A 137 -9.44 2.82 -21.76
N ASP A 138 -10.49 3.54 -21.39
CA ASP A 138 -10.79 4.86 -21.94
C ASP A 138 -9.94 5.93 -21.23
N ALA A 139 -9.20 6.73 -22.02
CA ALA A 139 -8.30 7.78 -21.53
C ALA A 139 -9.03 9.07 -21.11
N GLY A 140 -10.36 9.13 -21.26
CA GLY A 140 -11.14 10.36 -21.15
C GLY A 140 -11.48 10.90 -19.75
N GLY A 141 -11.08 10.23 -18.66
CA GLY A 141 -11.60 10.52 -17.31
C GLY A 141 -10.54 11.00 -16.30
N LEU A 142 -10.59 12.29 -15.93
CA LEU A 142 -9.86 12.81 -14.77
C LEU A 142 -10.71 12.69 -13.50
N VAL A 143 -10.12 12.20 -12.42
CA VAL A 143 -10.72 12.22 -11.07
C VAL A 143 -9.83 13.00 -10.11
N MET A 144 -10.43 13.65 -9.11
CA MET A 144 -9.65 14.21 -8.01
C MET A 144 -9.41 13.11 -6.99
N GLY A 145 -8.16 12.73 -6.78
CA GLY A 145 -7.82 11.64 -5.88
C GLY A 145 -6.36 11.62 -5.46
N ASP A 146 -6.00 10.63 -4.66
CA ASP A 146 -4.62 10.31 -4.32
C ASP A 146 -4.18 9.13 -5.22
N PRO A 147 -3.10 9.25 -6.02
CA PRO A 147 -2.71 8.22 -6.97
C PRO A 147 -2.37 6.89 -6.30
N ASN A 148 -1.69 6.94 -5.15
CA ASN A 148 -1.30 5.74 -4.42
C ASN A 148 -2.54 5.04 -3.86
N ARG A 149 -3.52 5.79 -3.36
CA ARG A 149 -4.78 5.23 -2.84
C ARG A 149 -5.67 4.70 -3.94
N LEU A 150 -5.70 5.37 -5.09
CA LEU A 150 -6.43 4.87 -6.25
C LEU A 150 -5.80 3.60 -6.81
N GLN A 151 -4.46 3.55 -6.89
CA GLN A 151 -3.73 2.35 -7.27
C GLN A 151 -3.99 1.21 -6.28
N GLN A 152 -4.02 1.49 -4.98
CA GLN A 152 -4.36 0.52 -3.94
C GLN A 152 -5.78 -0.06 -4.12
N ILE A 153 -6.76 0.77 -4.49
CA ILE A 153 -8.12 0.30 -4.80
C ILE A 153 -8.07 -0.71 -5.95
N VAL A 154 -7.46 -0.33 -7.08
CA VAL A 154 -7.44 -1.16 -8.29
C VAL A 154 -6.63 -2.43 -8.05
N TRP A 155 -5.47 -2.31 -7.42
CA TRP A 155 -4.62 -3.46 -7.08
C TRP A 155 -5.34 -4.46 -6.19
N ASN A 156 -6.06 -4.01 -5.15
CA ASN A 156 -6.83 -4.91 -4.27
C ASN A 156 -7.91 -5.68 -5.05
N LEU A 157 -8.58 -5.04 -5.99
CA LEU A 157 -9.58 -5.70 -6.84
C LEU A 157 -8.94 -6.71 -7.79
N LEU A 158 -7.86 -6.33 -8.48
CA LEU A 158 -7.12 -7.20 -9.40
C LEU A 158 -6.46 -8.38 -8.71
N ALA A 159 -5.83 -8.16 -7.55
CA ALA A 159 -5.20 -9.19 -6.75
C ALA A 159 -6.22 -10.22 -6.29
N ASN A 160 -7.41 -9.78 -5.85
CA ASN A 160 -8.51 -10.68 -5.51
C ASN A 160 -9.01 -11.45 -6.75
N ALA A 161 -9.23 -10.78 -7.87
CA ALA A 161 -9.67 -11.41 -9.10
C ALA A 161 -8.71 -12.52 -9.55
N VAL A 162 -7.40 -12.25 -9.55
CA VAL A 162 -6.36 -13.26 -9.87
C VAL A 162 -6.24 -14.33 -8.79
N LYS A 163 -6.44 -13.98 -7.52
CA LYS A 163 -6.41 -14.91 -6.40
C LYS A 163 -7.49 -15.98 -6.53
N PHE A 164 -8.71 -15.59 -6.88
CA PHE A 164 -9.90 -16.46 -6.89
C PHE A 164 -10.26 -17.02 -8.27
N THR A 165 -9.48 -16.67 -9.31
CA THR A 165 -9.62 -17.25 -10.65
C THR A 165 -8.75 -18.50 -10.81
N PRO A 166 -9.33 -19.66 -11.22
CA PRO A 166 -8.56 -20.86 -11.47
C PRO A 166 -7.69 -20.74 -12.74
N LYS A 167 -6.70 -21.63 -12.87
CA LYS A 167 -5.82 -21.71 -14.04
C LYS A 167 -6.63 -21.83 -15.34
N GLY A 168 -6.29 -21.02 -16.34
CA GLY A 168 -6.99 -20.94 -17.62
C GLY A 168 -8.17 -19.97 -17.63
N GLY A 169 -8.55 -19.41 -16.48
CA GLY A 169 -9.54 -18.35 -16.37
C GLY A 169 -9.05 -16.99 -16.86
N ARG A 170 -9.91 -15.98 -16.74
CA ARG A 170 -9.65 -14.62 -17.19
C ARG A 170 -10.10 -13.58 -16.18
N VAL A 171 -9.39 -12.45 -16.18
CA VAL A 171 -9.77 -11.22 -15.49
C VAL A 171 -9.85 -10.12 -16.54
N HIS A 172 -10.99 -9.45 -16.59
CA HIS A 172 -11.29 -8.36 -17.50
C HIS A 172 -11.41 -7.06 -16.72
N THR A 173 -10.71 -6.02 -17.17
CA THR A 173 -10.73 -4.70 -16.55
C THR A 173 -11.16 -3.66 -17.55
N THR A 174 -12.18 -2.88 -17.24
CA THR A 174 -12.62 -1.77 -18.09
C THR A 174 -12.59 -0.46 -17.33
N VAL A 175 -12.13 0.60 -17.99
CA VAL A 175 -12.30 1.98 -17.54
C VAL A 175 -13.16 2.70 -18.56
N GLN A 176 -14.23 3.33 -18.10
CA GLN A 176 -15.15 4.10 -18.94
C GLN A 176 -15.41 5.45 -18.32
N CYS A 177 -15.31 6.53 -19.11
CA CYS A 177 -15.75 7.85 -18.68
C CYS A 177 -17.24 8.03 -19.03
N LEU A 178 -18.08 8.12 -18.00
CA LEU A 178 -19.47 8.52 -18.13
C LEU A 178 -19.60 10.05 -17.91
N GLU A 179 -20.77 10.62 -18.19
CA GLU A 179 -20.99 12.08 -18.14
C GLU A 179 -20.59 12.73 -16.79
N SER A 180 -20.80 12.03 -15.67
CA SER A 180 -20.54 12.54 -14.33
C SER A 180 -19.60 11.68 -13.48
N SER A 181 -19.16 10.53 -13.99
CA SER A 181 -18.34 9.59 -13.22
C SER A 181 -17.40 8.77 -14.10
N VAL A 182 -16.22 8.46 -13.59
CA VAL A 182 -15.35 7.42 -14.15
C VAL A 182 -15.71 6.09 -13.51
N GLU A 183 -16.02 5.09 -14.33
CA GLU A 183 -16.33 3.73 -13.87
C GLU A 183 -15.14 2.80 -14.15
N ILE A 184 -14.68 2.13 -13.09
CA ILE A 184 -13.68 1.06 -13.15
C ILE A 184 -14.41 -0.25 -12.86
N VAL A 185 -14.38 -1.18 -13.80
CA VAL A 185 -14.99 -2.51 -13.65
C VAL A 185 -13.88 -3.56 -13.67
N VAL A 186 -13.86 -4.43 -12.67
CA VAL A 186 -13.00 -5.61 -12.61
C VAL A 186 -13.90 -6.84 -12.56
N SER A 187 -13.86 -7.66 -13.61
CA SER A 187 -14.68 -8.86 -13.75
C SER A 187 -13.77 -10.08 -13.87
N ASP A 188 -14.09 -11.16 -13.17
CA ASP A 188 -13.33 -12.41 -13.20
C ASP A 188 -14.20 -13.61 -13.56
N THR A 189 -13.59 -14.70 -14.00
CA THR A 189 -14.25 -16.00 -14.22
C THR A 189 -13.90 -17.00 -13.13
N GLY A 190 -13.76 -16.50 -11.90
CA GLY A 190 -13.35 -17.27 -10.74
C GLY A 190 -14.47 -18.05 -10.08
N GLN A 191 -14.24 -18.42 -8.83
CA GLN A 191 -15.17 -19.23 -8.04
C GLN A 191 -16.50 -18.53 -7.74
N GLY A 192 -16.63 -17.23 -8.04
CA GLY A 192 -17.82 -16.44 -7.73
C GLY A 192 -18.04 -16.27 -6.23
N ILE A 193 -19.19 -15.69 -5.89
CA ILE A 193 -19.59 -15.35 -4.52
C ILE A 193 -20.99 -15.91 -4.27
N THR A 194 -21.17 -16.57 -3.13
CA THR A 194 -22.47 -17.08 -2.70
C THR A 194 -23.45 -15.95 -2.40
N PRO A 195 -24.74 -16.09 -2.72
CA PRO A 195 -25.73 -15.05 -2.44
C PRO A 195 -25.82 -14.64 -0.97
N GLY A 196 -25.59 -15.58 -0.05
CA GLY A 196 -25.56 -15.32 1.39
C GLY A 196 -24.36 -14.50 1.85
N PHE A 197 -23.23 -14.53 1.13
CA PHE A 197 -22.03 -13.77 1.48
C PHE A 197 -21.93 -12.42 0.76
N LEU A 198 -22.61 -12.24 -0.37
CA LEU A 198 -22.60 -10.98 -1.15
C LEU A 198 -22.86 -9.71 -0.31
N PRO A 199 -23.85 -9.66 0.60
CA PRO A 199 -24.08 -8.47 1.44
C PRO A 199 -22.93 -8.14 2.39
N HIS A 200 -22.11 -9.16 2.71
CA HIS A 200 -21.06 -9.09 3.71
C HIS A 200 -19.65 -8.99 3.10
N VAL A 201 -19.50 -8.94 1.77
CA VAL A 201 -18.19 -9.00 1.10
C VAL A 201 -17.28 -7.81 1.44
N PHE A 202 -17.88 -6.65 1.77
CA PHE A 202 -17.18 -5.43 2.16
C PHE A 202 -17.06 -5.29 3.68
N GLU A 203 -17.62 -6.22 4.45
CA GLU A 203 -17.44 -6.23 5.90
C GLU A 203 -16.00 -6.57 6.25
N ARG A 204 -15.49 -5.91 7.28
CA ARG A 204 -14.13 -6.12 7.78
C ARG A 204 -14.04 -7.50 8.39
N PHE A 205 -12.92 -8.18 8.18
CA PHE A 205 -12.60 -9.47 8.80
C PHE A 205 -13.51 -10.62 8.37
N ARG A 206 -14.38 -10.39 7.38
CA ARG A 206 -15.24 -11.41 6.82
C ARG A 206 -14.55 -12.13 5.65
N GLN A 207 -14.63 -13.46 5.68
CA GLN A 207 -14.22 -14.33 4.59
C GLN A 207 -15.33 -15.35 4.33
N ALA A 208 -15.48 -15.78 3.08
CA ALA A 208 -16.50 -16.75 2.69
C ALA A 208 -16.30 -18.12 3.36
N ASP A 209 -15.05 -18.48 3.66
CA ASP A 209 -14.67 -19.78 4.23
C ASP A 209 -14.27 -19.65 5.71
N GLY A 210 -15.24 -19.69 6.62
CA GLY A 210 -15.01 -19.92 8.06
C GLY A 210 -14.62 -21.38 8.40
N GLY A 211 -14.35 -22.22 7.39
CA GLY A 211 -14.09 -23.65 7.52
C GLY A 211 -12.60 -24.03 7.61
N ILE A 212 -12.35 -25.20 8.20
CA ILE A 212 -11.04 -25.78 8.57
C ILE A 212 -10.03 -25.92 7.41
N ALA A 213 -10.44 -25.71 6.16
CA ALA A 213 -9.56 -25.65 5.00
C ALA A 213 -9.29 -24.19 4.59
N ARG A 214 -8.44 -23.49 5.36
CA ARG A 214 -7.84 -22.20 4.96
C ARG A 214 -6.88 -22.41 3.77
N VAL A 215 -7.42 -22.65 2.58
CA VAL A 215 -6.60 -22.96 1.40
C VAL A 215 -5.91 -21.69 0.86
N GLN A 216 -6.42 -20.48 1.16
CA GLN A 216 -5.79 -19.22 0.69
C GLN A 216 -5.99 -18.05 1.69
N GLY A 217 -4.98 -17.79 2.52
CA GLY A 217 -4.97 -16.79 3.62
C GLY A 217 -5.20 -15.32 3.24
N GLY A 218 -5.28 -14.46 4.27
CA GLY A 218 -5.56 -13.03 4.19
C GLY A 218 -6.35 -12.52 5.41
N LEU A 219 -6.34 -11.21 5.68
CA LEU A 219 -7.05 -10.62 6.83
C LEU A 219 -8.53 -10.27 6.57
N GLY A 220 -9.00 -10.42 5.32
CA GLY A 220 -10.35 -9.94 4.93
C GLY A 220 -10.48 -8.42 5.00
N LEU A 221 -9.38 -7.69 4.82
CA LEU A 221 -9.34 -6.24 4.89
C LEU A 221 -9.42 -5.55 3.53
N GLY A 222 -8.86 -6.15 2.47
CA GLY A 222 -8.69 -5.50 1.16
C GLY A 222 -9.97 -4.86 0.61
N LEU A 223 -11.10 -5.58 0.59
CA LEU A 223 -12.36 -5.03 0.06
C LEU A 223 -12.98 -3.98 0.99
N SER A 224 -12.81 -4.10 2.30
CA SER A 224 -13.26 -3.07 3.24
C SER A 224 -12.46 -1.77 3.12
N ILE A 225 -11.15 -1.87 2.84
CA ILE A 225 -10.28 -0.74 2.52
C ILE A 225 -10.72 -0.11 1.19
N VAL A 226 -10.96 -0.92 0.15
CA VAL A 226 -11.49 -0.43 -1.14
C VAL A 226 -12.75 0.40 -0.92
N ARG A 227 -13.73 -0.13 -0.19
CA ARG A 227 -14.99 0.58 0.09
C ARG A 227 -14.75 1.91 0.78
N GLN A 228 -13.95 1.92 1.84
CA GLN A 228 -13.66 3.15 2.57
C GLN A 228 -12.94 4.19 1.70
N LEU A 229 -11.93 3.79 0.92
CA LEU A 229 -11.17 4.70 0.07
C LEU A 229 -12.08 5.30 -1.02
N VAL A 230 -12.91 4.47 -1.66
CA VAL A 230 -13.87 4.91 -2.67
C VAL A 230 -14.90 5.87 -2.07
N GLU A 231 -15.46 5.56 -0.89
CA GLU A 231 -16.40 6.44 -0.19
C GLU A 231 -15.73 7.77 0.22
N THR A 232 -14.47 7.75 0.64
CA THR A 232 -13.70 8.96 1.01
C THR A 232 -13.41 9.85 -0.22
N LEU A 233 -13.28 9.25 -1.41
CA LEU A 233 -13.18 9.95 -2.69
C LEU A 233 -14.54 10.43 -3.24
N GLY A 234 -15.63 10.25 -2.48
CA GLY A 234 -16.98 10.62 -2.91
C GLY A 234 -17.58 9.70 -3.97
N GLY A 235 -17.03 8.50 -4.13
CA GLY A 235 -17.49 7.49 -5.06
C GLY A 235 -18.34 6.39 -4.43
N THR A 236 -18.67 5.38 -5.22
CA THR A 236 -19.39 4.18 -4.78
C THR A 236 -18.72 2.92 -5.30
N VAL A 237 -18.71 1.85 -4.50
CA VAL A 237 -18.30 0.52 -4.94
C VAL A 237 -19.44 -0.47 -4.80
N SER A 238 -19.61 -1.35 -5.79
CA SER A 238 -20.60 -2.43 -5.77
C SER A 238 -19.99 -3.74 -6.27
N VAL A 239 -20.61 -4.86 -5.90
CA VAL A 239 -20.26 -6.20 -6.38
C VAL A 239 -21.50 -6.88 -6.96
N ALA A 240 -21.30 -7.67 -8.01
CA ALA A 240 -22.27 -8.59 -8.56
C ALA A 240 -21.62 -9.95 -8.80
N SER A 241 -22.31 -11.04 -8.44
CA SER A 241 -21.90 -12.41 -8.72
C SER A 241 -23.16 -13.23 -9.02
N PRO A 242 -23.24 -13.91 -10.16
CA PRO A 242 -24.37 -14.81 -10.47
C PRO A 242 -24.44 -16.05 -9.57
N GLY A 243 -23.37 -16.36 -8.84
CA GLY A 243 -23.26 -17.50 -7.93
C GLY A 243 -21.91 -18.19 -8.03
N GLU A 244 -21.78 -19.33 -7.35
CA GLU A 244 -20.55 -20.12 -7.37
C GLU A 244 -20.19 -20.60 -8.78
N GLY A 245 -18.89 -20.54 -9.11
CA GLY A 245 -18.32 -20.91 -10.40
C GLY A 245 -18.60 -19.94 -11.56
N GLN A 246 -19.31 -18.84 -11.32
CA GLN A 246 -19.70 -17.87 -12.36
C GLN A 246 -18.90 -16.56 -12.30
N GLY A 247 -17.87 -16.49 -11.44
CA GLY A 247 -17.06 -15.31 -11.25
C GLY A 247 -17.76 -14.17 -10.52
N ALA A 248 -17.04 -13.06 -10.36
CA ALA A 248 -17.56 -11.85 -9.74
C ALA A 248 -17.21 -10.62 -10.58
N THR A 249 -18.01 -9.56 -10.42
CA THR A 249 -17.78 -8.26 -11.05
C THR A 249 -17.86 -7.19 -9.99
N PHE A 250 -16.75 -6.47 -9.82
CA PHE A 250 -16.64 -5.31 -8.95
C PHE A 250 -16.68 -4.04 -9.79
N THR A 251 -17.49 -3.09 -9.36
CA THR A 251 -17.67 -1.81 -10.05
C THR A 251 -17.38 -0.68 -9.08
N VAL A 252 -16.38 0.14 -9.41
CA VAL A 252 -16.03 1.37 -8.68
C VAL A 252 -16.43 2.56 -9.55
N ARG A 253 -17.19 3.50 -8.98
CA ARG A 253 -17.58 4.75 -9.63
C ARG A 253 -17.01 5.91 -8.85
N LEU A 254 -16.24 6.76 -9.53
CA LEU A 254 -15.65 7.97 -8.94
C LEU A 254 -16.20 9.19 -9.67
N PRO A 255 -16.49 10.31 -8.96
CA PRO A 255 -16.94 11.53 -9.60
C PRO A 255 -15.85 12.08 -10.53
N VAL A 256 -16.24 12.46 -11.75
CA VAL A 256 -15.30 13.14 -12.67
C VAL A 256 -14.91 14.47 -12.04
N ALA A 257 -13.62 14.80 -12.08
CA ALA A 257 -13.14 16.11 -11.70
C ALA A 257 -13.81 17.13 -12.62
N VAL A 258 -14.64 18.03 -12.06
CA VAL A 258 -15.16 19.18 -12.80
C VAL A 258 -13.96 20.03 -13.16
N ALA A 259 -13.42 19.83 -14.35
CA ALA A 259 -12.41 20.70 -14.89
C ALA A 259 -13.02 22.09 -15.01
N ARG A 260 -12.69 23.00 -14.08
CA ARG A 260 -12.55 24.39 -14.48
C ARG A 260 -11.48 24.37 -15.56
N ARG A 261 -11.91 24.33 -16.82
CA ARG A 261 -11.08 24.74 -17.95
C ARG A 261 -10.80 26.23 -17.77
N GLU A 262 -9.89 26.56 -16.87
CA GLU A 262 -9.03 27.71 -17.14
C GLU A 262 -8.20 27.27 -18.35
N SER A 263 -8.45 27.93 -19.48
CA SER A 263 -7.60 27.80 -20.65
C SER A 263 -6.22 28.34 -20.29
N VAL A 264 -5.41 27.51 -19.65
CA VAL A 264 -3.98 27.71 -19.67
C VAL A 264 -3.58 27.31 -21.08
N ALA A 265 -3.21 28.32 -21.87
CA ALA A 265 -2.58 28.13 -23.17
C ALA A 265 -1.47 27.07 -23.02
N PRO A 266 -1.29 26.18 -24.01
CA PRO A 266 -0.32 25.11 -23.90
C PRO A 266 1.06 25.71 -23.56
N PRO A 267 1.77 25.20 -22.53
CA PRO A 267 3.18 25.51 -22.41
C PRO A 267 3.83 25.07 -23.73
N GLY A 268 4.58 25.96 -24.35
CA GLY A 268 5.36 25.64 -25.55
C GLY A 268 6.20 24.39 -25.32
N PRO A 269 6.57 23.67 -26.39
CA PRO A 269 7.16 22.34 -26.29
C PRO A 269 8.35 22.35 -25.33
N LEU A 270 8.16 21.74 -24.16
CA LEU A 270 9.26 21.32 -23.32
C LEU A 270 10.04 20.28 -24.13
N PRO A 271 11.38 20.32 -24.14
CA PRO A 271 12.16 19.31 -24.83
C PRO A 271 11.79 17.95 -24.24
N TRP A 272 11.27 17.09 -25.10
CA TRP A 272 11.04 15.68 -24.85
C TRP A 272 12.36 15.08 -24.34
N ARG A 273 12.46 14.83 -23.04
CA ARG A 273 13.41 13.84 -22.53
C ARG A 273 12.75 12.50 -22.76
N GLU A 274 13.39 11.68 -23.59
CA GLU A 274 13.01 10.29 -23.82
C GLU A 274 12.71 9.58 -22.49
N PRO A 275 11.73 8.67 -22.44
CA PRO A 275 11.60 7.78 -21.30
C PRO A 275 12.92 7.06 -21.13
N ALA A 276 13.58 7.23 -19.98
CA ALA A 276 14.85 6.60 -19.69
C ALA A 276 14.70 5.10 -19.93
N ALA A 277 15.37 4.64 -20.97
CA ALA A 277 15.49 3.25 -21.32
C ALA A 277 16.00 2.46 -20.11
N THR A 278 15.54 1.21 -19.99
CA THR A 278 16.15 0.11 -19.25
C THR A 278 17.53 0.44 -18.66
N VAL A 279 17.57 0.65 -17.34
CA VAL A 279 18.79 1.06 -16.61
C VAL A 279 19.90 0.03 -16.86
N PRO A 280 21.03 0.41 -17.49
CA PRO A 280 22.18 -0.46 -17.63
C PRO A 280 22.84 -0.67 -16.25
N ARG A 281 23.15 -1.91 -15.89
CA ARG A 281 23.94 -2.21 -14.69
C ARG A 281 25.34 -1.61 -14.85
N GLY A 282 25.65 -0.55 -14.09
CA GLY A 282 27.01 0.04 -13.99
C GLY A 282 27.14 1.56 -13.77
N GLU A 283 26.07 2.32 -13.52
CA GLU A 283 26.12 3.80 -13.54
C GLU A 283 26.66 4.49 -12.27
N LEU A 284 26.86 3.78 -11.15
CA LEU A 284 27.39 4.40 -9.92
C LEU A 284 28.92 4.28 -9.79
N ALA A 285 29.60 3.76 -10.81
CA ALA A 285 31.03 3.52 -10.81
C ALA A 285 31.85 4.78 -10.48
N GLY A 286 32.54 4.76 -9.35
CA GLY A 286 33.44 5.84 -8.92
C GLY A 286 32.78 6.97 -8.13
N LEU A 287 31.46 6.95 -7.95
CA LEU A 287 30.77 7.90 -7.07
C LEU A 287 30.96 7.54 -5.60
N LEU A 288 31.19 8.54 -4.76
CA LEU A 288 31.21 8.43 -3.31
C LEU A 288 29.83 8.76 -2.73
N LEU A 289 29.16 7.77 -2.14
CA LEU A 289 27.87 7.93 -1.51
C LEU A 289 28.01 7.95 0.01
N LEU A 290 27.33 8.87 0.68
CA LEU A 290 27.16 8.86 2.14
C LEU A 290 25.77 8.35 2.48
N VAL A 291 25.68 7.19 3.15
CA VAL A 291 24.43 6.60 3.63
C VAL A 291 24.30 6.86 5.13
N VAL A 292 23.18 7.47 5.54
CA VAL A 292 22.86 7.77 6.94
C VAL A 292 21.57 7.07 7.34
N ASP A 293 21.67 6.11 8.25
CA ASP A 293 20.54 5.32 8.74
C ASP A 293 20.87 4.79 10.14
N ASP A 294 19.95 4.88 11.10
CA ASP A 294 20.15 4.40 12.47
C ASP A 294 19.97 2.89 12.60
N ASP A 295 19.28 2.25 11.65
CA ASP A 295 19.18 0.80 11.55
C ASP A 295 20.42 0.21 10.86
N GLY A 296 21.23 -0.52 11.64
CA GLY A 296 22.46 -1.16 11.14
C GLY A 296 22.23 -2.17 10.03
N ASP A 297 21.16 -2.98 10.11
CA ASP A 297 20.89 -4.03 9.12
C ASP A 297 20.43 -3.40 7.80
N ALA A 298 19.57 -2.38 7.87
CA ALA A 298 19.12 -1.64 6.70
C ALA A 298 20.28 -0.89 6.02
N ARG A 299 21.16 -0.27 6.82
CA ARG A 299 22.34 0.44 6.36
C ARG A 299 23.34 -0.47 5.65
N ASP A 300 23.65 -1.62 6.24
CA ASP A 300 24.60 -2.58 5.67
C ASP A 300 24.05 -3.21 4.38
N MET A 301 22.74 -3.52 4.33
CA MET A 301 22.09 -4.02 3.13
C MET A 301 22.14 -2.99 1.99
N LEU A 302 21.85 -1.72 2.28
CA LEU A 302 21.93 -0.64 1.29
C LEU A 302 23.36 -0.41 0.80
N ALA A 303 24.35 -0.53 1.68
CA ALA A 303 25.77 -0.46 1.32
C ALA A 303 26.12 -1.52 0.27
N ILE A 304 25.74 -2.79 0.53
CA ILE A 304 26.00 -3.91 -0.38
C ILE A 304 25.36 -3.67 -1.75
N LEU A 305 24.12 -3.17 -1.81
CA LEU A 305 23.42 -2.88 -3.07
C LEU A 305 24.11 -1.77 -3.88
N LEU A 306 24.51 -0.68 -3.23
CA LEU A 306 25.17 0.45 -3.86
C LEU A 306 26.60 0.09 -4.31
N GLU A 307 27.35 -0.67 -3.50
CA GLU A 307 28.68 -1.17 -3.85
C GLU A 307 28.62 -2.18 -5.01
N ALA A 308 27.62 -3.07 -5.02
CA ALA A 308 27.38 -3.97 -6.15
C ALA A 308 27.09 -3.22 -7.47
N SER A 309 26.62 -1.98 -7.36
CA SER A 309 26.39 -1.06 -8.49
C SER A 309 27.61 -0.20 -8.85
N GLY A 310 28.73 -0.37 -8.14
CA GLY A 310 30.02 0.28 -8.41
C GLY A 310 30.33 1.55 -7.60
N ALA A 311 29.44 1.97 -6.69
CA ALA A 311 29.69 3.11 -5.81
C ALA A 311 30.70 2.78 -4.70
N ARG A 312 31.42 3.79 -4.23
CA ARG A 312 32.11 3.77 -2.94
C ARG A 312 31.14 4.29 -1.88
N VAL A 313 30.89 3.54 -0.82
CA VAL A 313 29.91 3.93 0.20
C VAL A 313 30.60 4.28 1.52
N ARG A 314 30.11 5.33 2.19
CA ARG A 314 30.42 5.69 3.58
C ARG A 314 29.14 5.57 4.40
N LEU A 315 29.24 4.97 5.57
CA LEU A 315 28.10 4.68 6.43
C LEU A 315 28.15 5.56 7.67
N ALA A 316 27.02 6.15 8.01
CA ALA A 316 26.80 6.86 9.26
C ALA A 316 25.56 6.30 9.97
N SER A 317 25.67 6.16 11.29
CA SER A 317 24.61 5.69 12.17
C SER A 317 23.72 6.80 12.73
N SER A 318 24.07 8.06 12.47
CA SER A 318 23.32 9.22 12.95
C SER A 318 23.57 10.45 12.08
N ALA A 319 22.67 11.44 12.18
CA ALA A 319 22.86 12.74 11.54
C ALA A 319 24.17 13.44 11.96
N ALA A 320 24.60 13.27 13.22
CA ALA A 320 25.84 13.86 13.71
C ALA A 320 27.07 13.25 13.04
N GLU A 321 27.16 11.92 13.01
CA GLU A 321 28.22 11.19 12.30
C GLU A 321 28.19 11.48 10.80
N GLY A 322 27.00 11.59 10.21
CA GLY A 322 26.83 11.95 8.81
C GLY A 322 27.45 13.32 8.48
N ARG A 323 27.31 14.32 9.36
CA ARG A 323 27.96 15.64 9.17
C ARG A 323 29.48 15.57 9.30
N GLU A 324 29.99 14.81 10.26
CA GLU A 324 31.43 14.64 10.43
C GLU A 324 32.07 13.99 9.20
N LEU A 325 31.45 12.92 8.69
CA LEU A 325 31.92 12.25 7.48
C LEU A 325 31.79 13.13 6.24
N PHE A 326 30.69 13.88 6.10
CA PHE A 326 30.50 14.84 5.01
C PHE A 326 31.57 15.93 5.00
N ALA A 327 31.99 16.41 6.18
CA ALA A 327 33.04 17.41 6.32
C ALA A 327 34.44 16.84 6.05
N ALA A 328 34.68 15.56 6.37
CA ALA A 328 35.97 14.89 6.19
C ALA A 328 36.25 14.51 4.73
N GLU A 329 35.27 13.92 4.03
CA GLU A 329 35.38 13.53 2.62
C GLU A 329 34.03 13.85 1.96
N ARG A 330 34.03 14.73 0.96
CA ARG A 330 32.76 15.16 0.36
C ARG A 330 32.18 14.07 -0.53
N PRO A 331 30.96 13.60 -0.26
CA PRO A 331 30.27 12.65 -1.12
C PRO A 331 29.70 13.33 -2.36
N ASP A 332 29.53 12.57 -3.42
CA ASP A 332 28.81 12.95 -4.63
C ASP A 332 27.29 12.92 -4.42
N VAL A 333 26.79 12.02 -3.55
CA VAL A 333 25.37 11.91 -3.19
C VAL A 333 25.20 11.54 -1.71
N VAL A 334 24.23 12.15 -1.03
CA VAL A 334 23.82 11.76 0.32
C VAL A 334 22.52 10.97 0.25
N VAL A 335 22.44 9.82 0.92
CA VAL A 335 21.23 9.03 1.09
C VAL A 335 20.92 8.96 2.59
N SER A 336 19.78 9.46 3.04
CA SER A 336 19.47 9.56 4.48
C SER A 336 18.08 9.05 4.79
N ASP A 337 17.94 8.23 5.84
CA ASP A 337 16.64 8.01 6.46
C ASP A 337 16.12 9.30 7.10
N ILE A 338 14.84 9.57 6.89
CA ILE A 338 14.12 10.69 7.52
C ILE A 338 13.70 10.33 8.95
N GLY A 339 13.41 9.04 9.21
CA GLY A 339 12.80 8.54 10.43
C GLY A 339 13.74 8.22 11.60
N MET A 340 14.98 8.73 11.58
CA MET A 340 16.00 8.38 12.58
C MET A 340 15.66 8.87 14.01
N ALA A 341 16.00 8.07 15.02
CA ALA A 341 15.87 8.44 16.42
C ALA A 341 16.81 9.61 16.81
N GLY A 342 16.27 10.63 17.47
CA GLY A 342 17.02 11.82 17.88
C GLY A 342 16.96 12.94 16.85
N GLU A 343 18.09 13.26 16.22
CA GLU A 343 18.13 14.28 15.17
C GLU A 343 17.70 13.69 13.83
N ASN A 344 16.53 14.11 13.35
CA ASN A 344 15.90 13.55 12.15
C ASN A 344 16.67 13.88 10.86
N GLY A 345 16.44 13.11 9.80
CA GLY A 345 17.08 13.35 8.49
C GLY A 345 16.78 14.73 7.88
N HIS A 346 15.70 15.39 8.31
CA HIS A 346 15.42 16.78 7.94
C HIS A 346 16.44 17.76 8.53
N ALA A 347 16.80 17.62 9.80
CA ALA A 347 17.80 18.48 10.44
C ALA A 347 19.19 18.28 9.81
N LEU A 348 19.53 17.05 9.41
CA LEU A 348 20.74 16.78 8.63
C LEU A 348 20.75 17.58 7.33
N ILE A 349 19.73 17.42 6.48
CA ILE A 349 19.74 18.10 5.17
C ILE A 349 19.66 19.62 5.29
N GLU A 350 18.88 20.15 6.23
CA GLU A 350 18.80 21.58 6.49
C GLU A 350 20.17 22.16 6.90
N SER A 351 20.94 21.41 7.69
CA SER A 351 22.30 21.82 8.08
C SER A 351 23.27 21.82 6.89
N LEU A 352 23.18 20.81 6.01
CA LEU A 352 24.01 20.74 4.80
C LEU A 352 23.66 21.85 3.81
N ARG A 353 22.38 22.19 3.64
CA ARG A 353 21.93 23.30 2.77
C ARG A 353 22.32 24.69 3.26
N ARG A 354 22.72 24.85 4.53
CA ARG A 354 23.29 26.12 5.04
C ARG A 354 24.77 26.30 4.66
N LEU A 355 25.44 25.26 4.16
CA LEU A 355 26.81 25.36 3.67
C LEU A 355 26.85 26.10 2.33
N PRO A 356 27.92 26.85 2.03
CA PRO A 356 28.15 27.39 0.68
C PRO A 356 28.15 26.27 -0.39
N PRO A 357 27.80 26.56 -1.66
CA PRO A 357 27.91 25.57 -2.74
C PRO A 357 29.33 25.00 -2.87
N GLY A 358 30.35 25.85 -2.75
CA GLY A 358 31.76 25.43 -2.69
C GLY A 358 32.13 24.60 -1.45
N GLN A 359 31.19 24.36 -0.53
CA GLN A 359 31.29 23.50 0.65
C GLN A 359 30.35 22.28 0.62
N GLY A 360 29.66 22.03 -0.50
CA GLY A 360 28.76 20.89 -0.67
C GLY A 360 27.29 21.19 -0.38
N GLY A 361 26.91 22.46 -0.22
CA GLY A 361 25.51 22.85 -0.02
C GLY A 361 24.57 22.46 -1.17
N ASP A 362 25.11 22.13 -2.35
CA ASP A 362 24.40 21.70 -3.56
C ASP A 362 24.48 20.19 -3.83
N VAL A 363 25.16 19.41 -2.97
CA VAL A 363 25.27 17.95 -3.13
C VAL A 363 23.86 17.32 -3.20
N PRO A 364 23.57 16.51 -4.23
CA PRO A 364 22.29 15.80 -4.34
C PRO A 364 22.02 14.95 -3.10
N ALA A 365 20.78 15.00 -2.60
CA ALA A 365 20.38 14.21 -1.45
C ALA A 365 19.10 13.41 -1.72
N VAL A 366 19.08 12.15 -1.34
CA VAL A 366 17.94 11.23 -1.47
C VAL A 366 17.44 10.87 -0.08
N ALA A 367 16.15 11.10 0.16
CA ALA A 367 15.48 10.70 1.39
C ALA A 367 15.00 9.26 1.31
N LEU A 368 15.33 8.42 2.32
CA LEU A 368 14.68 7.14 2.54
C LEU A 368 13.51 7.34 3.50
N THR A 369 12.35 6.82 3.14
CA THR A 369 11.14 6.98 3.95
C THR A 369 10.48 5.64 4.21
N ALA A 370 10.20 5.32 5.46
CA ALA A 370 9.33 4.18 5.83
C ALA A 370 7.86 4.38 5.40
N TYR A 371 7.49 5.59 4.99
CA TYR A 371 6.13 5.96 4.58
C TYR A 371 6.16 6.69 3.24
N ALA A 372 5.54 6.11 2.22
CA ALA A 372 5.39 6.70 0.89
C ALA A 372 4.28 7.79 0.85
N ARG A 373 4.25 8.70 1.83
CA ARG A 373 3.29 9.82 1.87
C ARG A 373 3.84 11.01 1.09
N SER A 374 3.02 11.72 0.31
CA SER A 374 3.48 12.94 -0.36
C SER A 374 3.72 14.10 0.63
N GLU A 375 3.18 14.04 1.85
CA GLU A 375 3.50 14.99 2.93
C GLU A 375 4.98 14.89 3.33
N ASP A 376 5.51 13.67 3.45
CA ASP A 376 6.92 13.42 3.75
C ASP A 376 7.80 13.74 2.53
N ARG A 377 7.33 13.48 1.30
CA ARG A 377 7.97 13.95 0.05
C ARG A 377 8.06 15.48 -0.01
N THR A 378 6.95 16.17 0.23
CA THR A 378 6.87 17.63 0.16
C THR A 378 7.73 18.26 1.26
N ARG A 379 7.74 17.68 2.46
CA ARG A 379 8.63 18.10 3.55
C ARG A 379 10.09 17.80 3.25
N ALA A 380 10.41 16.65 2.66
CA ALA A 380 11.77 16.29 2.27
C ALA A 380 12.32 17.27 1.22
N LEU A 381 11.55 17.51 0.15
CA LEU A 381 11.91 18.45 -0.91
C LEU A 381 12.04 19.89 -0.35
N LYS A 382 11.12 20.32 0.53
CA LYS A 382 11.20 21.64 1.20
C LYS A 382 12.40 21.76 2.15
N ALA A 383 12.76 20.68 2.85
CA ALA A 383 13.94 20.65 3.72
C ALA A 383 15.26 20.68 2.92
N GLY A 384 15.21 20.32 1.63
CA GLY A 384 16.33 20.41 0.70
C GLY A 384 16.79 19.08 0.11
N PHE A 385 16.04 17.99 0.27
CA PHE A 385 16.31 16.76 -0.49
C PHE A 385 16.01 16.97 -1.98
N SER A 386 16.77 16.28 -2.83
CA SER A 386 16.63 16.28 -4.28
C SER A 386 15.62 15.23 -4.75
N SER A 387 15.50 14.11 -4.03
CA SER A 387 14.55 13.04 -4.31
C SER A 387 14.19 12.26 -3.04
N HIS A 388 13.23 11.34 -3.14
CA HIS A 388 12.83 10.43 -2.06
C HIS A 388 12.57 9.02 -2.61
N VAL A 389 12.81 8.01 -1.78
CA VAL A 389 12.62 6.58 -2.10
C VAL A 389 11.95 5.91 -0.90
N ALA A 390 10.91 5.12 -1.16
CA ALA A 390 10.22 4.35 -0.13
C ALA A 390 11.04 3.12 0.27
N LYS A 391 11.09 2.82 1.58
CA LYS A 391 11.63 1.55 2.09
C LYS A 391 10.56 0.44 1.90
N PRO A 392 10.92 -0.80 1.52
CA PRO A 392 12.26 -1.28 1.22
C PRO A 392 12.77 -0.80 -0.15
N VAL A 393 14.05 -0.44 -0.22
CA VAL A 393 14.71 0.01 -1.46
C VAL A 393 14.92 -1.17 -2.40
N GLU A 394 14.48 -1.06 -3.65
CA GLU A 394 14.68 -2.09 -4.68
C GLU A 394 16.06 -1.93 -5.38
N PRO A 395 16.71 -3.03 -5.83
CA PRO A 395 18.07 -3.01 -6.43
C PRO A 395 18.21 -2.32 -7.78
#